data_AF-K2KND5-F1
#
_entry.id   AF-K2KND5-F1
#
_cell.length_a   1.000
_cell.length_b   1.000
_cell.length_c   1.000
_cell.angle_alpha   90.00
_cell.angle_beta   90.00
_cell.angle_gamma   90.00
#
_symmetry.space_group_name_H-M   'P 1'
#
loop_
_entity.id
_entity.type
_entity.pdbx_description
1 polymer ?
#
loop_
_entity_poly.entity_id
_entity_poly.type
_entity_poly.pdbx_seq_one_letter_code
_entity_poly.pdbx_strand_id
1 'polypeptide(L)'
;MSGGAKAHYDCIEVFSETDFTEDLKALTIPVLIIHGEGDQIVPIENSAHKAIKLVRDGTLKTYPGLSHGLFTTHPDVVNPDMLAFIRA
;
A
#
# COMPACT_ATOMS: atom_id res chain seq x y z
N MET A 1 9.32 17.68 3.62
CA MET A 1 10.31 16.61 3.32
C MET A 1 11.67 17.24 3.24
N SER A 2 12.62 16.78 4.04
CA SER A 2 14.02 17.17 3.96
C SER A 2 14.77 16.10 3.18
N GLY A 3 15.35 16.44 2.04
CA GLY A 3 16.08 15.50 1.18
C GLY A 3 16.69 16.21 -0.03
N GLY A 4 17.61 15.53 -0.72
CA GLY A 4 18.28 16.09 -1.90
C GLY A 4 17.37 16.09 -3.13
N ALA A 5 17.38 17.16 -3.91
CA ALA A 5 16.53 17.30 -5.11
C ALA A 5 16.72 16.16 -6.11
N LYS A 6 17.97 15.74 -6.35
CA LYS A 6 18.27 14.59 -7.23
C LYS A 6 17.67 13.29 -6.68
N ALA A 7 17.83 13.02 -5.38
CA ALA A 7 17.30 11.81 -4.77
C ALA A 7 15.77 11.75 -4.84
N HIS A 8 15.09 12.90 -4.68
CA HIS A 8 13.64 12.97 -4.86
C HIS A 8 13.22 12.69 -6.30
N TYR A 9 13.96 13.24 -7.28
CA TYR A 9 13.69 13.01 -8.69
C TYR A 9 13.89 11.53 -9.07
N ASP A 10 15.04 10.96 -8.73
CA ASP A 10 15.37 9.56 -9.03
C ASP A 10 14.35 8.59 -8.38
N CYS A 11 13.82 8.94 -7.21
CA CYS A 11 12.83 8.14 -6.52
C CYS A 11 11.50 8.03 -7.29
N ILE A 12 11.16 9.00 -8.14
CA ILE A 12 9.93 8.96 -8.96
C ILE A 12 9.96 7.72 -9.85
N GLU A 13 11.00 7.60 -10.67
CA GLU A 13 11.22 6.45 -11.56
C GLU A 13 11.17 5.14 -10.78
N VAL A 14 11.90 5.06 -9.65
CA VAL A 14 11.99 3.83 -8.88
C VAL A 14 10.63 3.36 -8.35
N PHE A 15 9.80 4.24 -7.77
CA PHE A 15 8.49 3.79 -7.26
C PHE A 15 7.44 3.61 -8.36
N SER A 16 7.56 4.31 -9.50
CA SER A 16 6.52 4.27 -10.55
C SER A 16 6.78 3.24 -11.65
N GLU A 17 8.04 2.88 -11.91
CA GLU A 17 8.42 2.04 -13.05
C GLU A 17 8.95 0.65 -12.64
N THR A 18 9.31 0.45 -11.36
CA THR A 18 9.69 -0.89 -10.89
C THR A 18 8.48 -1.82 -10.87
N ASP A 19 8.58 -2.94 -11.58
CA ASP A 19 7.56 -3.98 -11.60
C ASP A 19 7.79 -5.00 -10.49
N PHE A 20 6.92 -4.99 -9.47
CA PHE A 20 6.95 -5.91 -8.33
C PHE A 20 6.08 -7.17 -8.52
N THR A 21 5.62 -7.47 -9.75
CA THR A 21 4.67 -8.57 -10.01
C THR A 21 5.20 -9.93 -9.54
N GLU A 22 6.45 -10.25 -9.85
CA GLU A 22 7.04 -11.53 -9.45
C GLU A 22 7.40 -11.56 -7.96
N ASP A 23 7.78 -10.41 -7.38
CA ASP A 23 8.04 -10.30 -5.95
C ASP A 23 6.78 -10.60 -5.13
N LEU A 24 5.63 -10.04 -5.53
CA LEU A 24 4.35 -10.30 -4.87
C LEU A 24 3.92 -11.77 -4.94
N LYS A 25 4.18 -12.45 -6.08
CA LYS A 25 3.92 -13.90 -6.23
C LYS A 25 4.84 -14.76 -5.38
N ALA A 26 6.07 -14.30 -5.14
CA ALA A 26 7.07 -15.01 -4.35
C ALA A 26 6.79 -14.96 -2.83
N LEU A 27 5.92 -14.06 -2.36
CA LEU A 27 5.54 -13.98 -0.96
C LEU A 27 4.80 -15.25 -0.50
N THR A 28 5.34 -15.88 0.54
CA THR A 28 4.82 -17.13 1.13
C THR A 28 4.29 -16.96 2.56
N ILE A 29 4.27 -15.72 3.05
CA ILE A 29 3.81 -15.33 4.39
C ILE A 29 2.46 -14.60 4.30
N PRO A 30 1.70 -14.48 5.41
CA PRO A 30 0.52 -13.65 5.44
C PRO A 30 0.83 -12.19 5.07
N VAL A 31 0.00 -11.57 4.24
CA VAL A 31 0.14 -10.19 3.77
C VAL A 31 -1.14 -9.41 4.04
N LEU A 32 -1.02 -8.26 4.71
CA LEU A 32 -2.09 -7.28 4.81
C LEU A 32 -1.85 -6.14 3.81
N ILE A 33 -2.85 -5.86 2.99
CA ILE A 33 -2.90 -4.71 2.08
C ILE A 33 -3.97 -3.76 2.62
N ILE A 34 -3.58 -2.52 2.93
CA ILE A 34 -4.48 -1.44 3.37
C ILE A 34 -4.46 -0.33 2.31
N HIS A 35 -5.65 0.10 1.86
CA HIS A 35 -5.73 1.16 0.84
C HIS A 35 -6.94 2.08 1.04
N GLY A 36 -6.77 3.38 0.87
CA GLY A 36 -7.87 4.35 0.84
C GLY A 36 -8.50 4.42 -0.55
N GLU A 37 -9.83 4.27 -0.67
CA GLU A 37 -10.49 4.28 -1.99
C GLU A 37 -10.47 5.66 -2.67
N GLY A 38 -10.21 6.73 -1.90
CA GLY A 38 -10.01 8.10 -2.39
C GLY A 38 -8.54 8.47 -2.62
N ASP A 39 -7.63 7.49 -2.71
CA ASP A 39 -6.21 7.73 -2.98
C ASP A 39 -6.00 8.27 -4.42
N GLN A 40 -5.57 9.53 -4.52
CA GLN A 40 -5.29 10.20 -5.79
C GLN A 40 -3.82 10.11 -6.23
N ILE A 41 -2.93 9.58 -5.38
CA ILE A 41 -1.51 9.44 -5.66
C ILE A 41 -1.22 8.06 -6.20
N VAL A 42 -1.79 7.02 -5.58
CA VAL A 42 -1.66 5.63 -5.99
C VAL A 42 -3.07 5.06 -6.20
N PRO A 43 -3.62 5.13 -7.44
CA PRO A 43 -4.97 4.67 -7.73
C PRO A 43 -5.20 3.21 -7.35
N ILE A 44 -6.28 2.95 -6.62
CA ILE A 44 -6.55 1.63 -6.01
C ILE A 44 -6.74 0.53 -7.06
N GLU A 45 -7.32 0.87 -8.21
CA GLU A 45 -7.57 -0.06 -9.33
C GLU A 45 -6.28 -0.60 -9.93
N ASN A 46 -5.21 0.20 -9.92
CA ASN A 46 -3.91 -0.18 -10.47
C ASN A 46 -2.90 -0.61 -9.41
N SER A 47 -3.29 -0.67 -8.14
CA SER A 47 -2.43 -1.03 -7.01
C SER A 47 -3.04 -2.16 -6.18
N ALA A 48 -3.71 -1.86 -5.06
CA ALA A 48 -4.21 -2.86 -4.12
C ALA A 48 -5.12 -3.92 -4.76
N HIS A 49 -6.00 -3.53 -5.70
CA HIS A 49 -6.88 -4.47 -6.41
C HIS A 49 -6.13 -5.45 -7.32
N LYS A 50 -4.93 -5.08 -7.79
CA LYS A 50 -4.05 -5.99 -8.52
C LYS A 50 -3.20 -6.81 -7.56
N ALA A 51 -2.58 -6.17 -6.57
CA ALA A 51 -1.70 -6.81 -5.61
C ALA A 51 -2.37 -7.95 -4.85
N ILE A 52 -3.63 -7.77 -4.40
CA ILE A 52 -4.37 -8.82 -3.68
C ILE A 52 -4.59 -10.10 -4.52
N LYS A 53 -4.57 -9.99 -5.85
CA LYS A 53 -4.71 -11.14 -6.76
C LYS A 53 -3.39 -11.86 -7.00
N LEU A 54 -2.26 -11.22 -6.67
CA LEU A 54 -0.92 -11.75 -6.89
C LEU A 54 -0.36 -12.45 -5.64
N VAL A 55 -0.65 -11.92 -4.45
CA VAL A 55 -0.23 -12.53 -3.19
C VAL A 55 -1.02 -13.80 -2.90
N ARG A 56 -0.35 -14.82 -2.35
CA ARG A 56 -0.97 -16.13 -2.08
C ARG A 56 -1.85 -16.13 -0.83
N ASP A 57 -1.43 -15.45 0.23
CA ASP A 57 -2.11 -15.37 1.53
C ASP A 57 -2.34 -13.90 1.89
N GLY A 58 -3.24 -13.26 1.15
CA GLY A 58 -3.50 -11.83 1.23
C GLY A 58 -4.84 -11.49 1.89
N THR A 59 -4.83 -10.50 2.76
CA THR A 59 -6.03 -9.80 3.23
C THR A 59 -6.01 -8.38 2.70
N LEU A 60 -7.10 -7.93 2.06
CA LEU A 60 -7.26 -6.55 1.62
C LEU A 60 -8.29 -5.83 2.50
N LYS A 61 -7.89 -4.69 3.07
CA LYS A 61 -8.77 -3.77 3.78
C LYS A 61 -8.82 -2.43 3.06
N THR A 62 -9.99 -2.07 2.54
CA THR A 62 -10.22 -0.77 1.90
C THR A 62 -10.98 0.18 2.82
N TYR A 63 -10.76 1.47 2.61
CA TYR A 63 -11.41 2.54 3.38
C TYR A 63 -12.09 3.53 2.43
N PRO A 64 -13.44 3.52 2.34
CA PRO A 64 -14.18 4.38 1.44
C PRO A 64 -13.86 5.87 1.63
N GLY A 65 -13.50 6.55 0.54
CA GLY A 65 -13.22 7.98 0.52
C GLY A 65 -11.94 8.44 1.21
N LEU A 66 -11.18 7.55 1.89
CA LEU A 66 -9.92 7.95 2.52
C LEU A 66 -8.82 8.13 1.48
N SER A 67 -7.93 9.09 1.73
CA SER A 67 -6.84 9.46 0.81
C SER A 67 -5.58 8.62 0.99
N HIS A 68 -4.54 8.90 0.20
CA HIS A 68 -3.20 8.31 0.32
C HIS A 68 -2.63 8.39 1.75
N GLY A 69 -2.90 9.51 2.44
CA GLY A 69 -2.37 9.79 3.77
C GLY A 69 -3.22 9.22 4.92
N LEU A 70 -4.00 8.16 4.71
CA LEU A 70 -4.94 7.63 5.71
C LEU A 70 -4.28 7.27 7.05
N PHE A 71 -3.03 6.84 7.05
CA PHE A 71 -2.28 6.50 8.27
C PHE A 71 -2.04 7.70 9.19
N THR A 72 -1.90 8.91 8.63
CA THR A 72 -1.71 10.14 9.40
C THR A 72 -3.04 10.84 9.69
N THR A 73 -3.97 10.79 8.74
CA THR A 73 -5.25 11.51 8.85
C THR A 73 -6.30 10.76 9.65
N HIS A 74 -6.25 9.42 9.68
CA HIS A 74 -7.22 8.56 10.36
C HIS A 74 -6.53 7.42 11.15
N PRO A 75 -5.55 7.73 12.02
CA PRO A 75 -4.79 6.70 12.74
C PRO A 75 -5.68 5.83 13.63
N ASP A 76 -6.71 6.42 14.26
CA ASP A 76 -7.64 5.70 15.13
C ASP A 76 -8.50 4.66 14.38
N VAL A 77 -8.61 4.80 13.06
CA VAL A 77 -9.33 3.89 12.18
C VAL A 77 -8.40 2.79 11.66
N VAL A 78 -7.18 3.15 11.26
CA VAL A 78 -6.25 2.22 10.58
C VAL A 78 -5.41 1.39 11.57
N ASN A 79 -4.98 1.99 12.69
CA ASN A 79 -4.09 1.32 13.65
C ASN A 79 -4.71 0.05 14.28
N PRO A 80 -6.00 0.00 14.64
CA PRO A 80 -6.60 -1.21 15.19
C PRO A 80 -6.57 -2.39 14.21
N ASP A 81 -6.80 -2.15 12.91
CA ASP A 81 -6.76 -3.19 11.88
C ASP A 81 -5.33 -3.73 11.69
N MET A 82 -4.33 -2.85 11.69
CA MET A 82 -2.92 -3.28 11.66
C MET A 82 -2.55 -4.10 12.90
N LEU A 83 -2.96 -3.67 14.09
CA LEU A 83 -2.69 -4.39 15.34
C LEU A 83 -3.39 -5.76 15.38
N ALA A 84 -4.61 -5.85 14.87
CA ALA A 84 -5.36 -7.10 14.78
C ALA A 84 -4.63 -8.12 13.89
N PHE A 85 -4.14 -7.69 12.72
CA PHE A 85 -3.37 -8.55 11.83
C PHE A 85 -2.06 -9.04 12.45
N ILE A 86 -1.31 -8.17 13.15
CA ILE A 86 -0.03 -8.54 13.79
C ILE A 86 -0.23 -9.58 14.91
N ARG A 87 -1.39 -9.60 15.56
CA ARG A 87 -1.70 -10.50 16.67
C ARG A 87 -2.32 -11.84 16.25
N ALA A 88 -2.64 -12.01 14.98
CA ALA A 88 -3.33 -13.18 14.45
C ALA A 88 -2.42 -14.41 14.31
#